data_AF-A0AAP2HSK7-F1
#
_entry.id   AF-A0AAP2HSK7-F1
#
_cell.length_a   1.000
_cell.length_b   1.000
_cell.length_c   1.000
_cell.angle_alpha   90.00
_cell.angle_beta   90.00
_cell.angle_gamma   90.00
#
_symmetry.space_group_name_H-M   'P 1'
#
loop_
_entity.id
_entity.type
_entity.pdbx_description
1 polymer ?
#
loop_
_entity_poly.entity_id
_entity_poly.type
_entity_poly.pdbx_seq_one_letter_code
_entity_poly.pdbx_strand_id
1 'polypeptide(L)' 'MNATGIHIDPSIGEVFELLHRMASCRTLDPFQWMAREAIQKLRDYENRVAEVSSMRDSREASTEDRQHGR' A
#
# COMPACT_ATOMS: atom_id res chain seq x y z
N MET A 1 -4.63 -13.22 25.09
CA MET A 1 -5.31 -12.62 23.92
C MET A 1 -4.24 -12.29 22.90
N ASN A 2 -4.06 -13.13 21.88
CA ASN A 2 -3.08 -12.88 20.83
C ASN A 2 -3.72 -11.89 19.86
N ALA A 3 -3.49 -10.60 20.10
CA ALA A 3 -3.73 -9.59 19.08
C ALA A 3 -2.80 -9.95 17.92
N THR A 4 -3.33 -10.63 16.90
CA THR A 4 -2.73 -10.62 15.56
C THR A 4 -2.81 -9.17 15.12
N GLY A 5 -1.82 -8.38 15.53
CA GLY A 5 -1.71 -6.98 15.20
C GLY A 5 -1.79 -6.90 13.70
N ILE A 6 -2.88 -6.32 13.18
CA ILE A 6 -3.01 -6.05 11.77
C ILE A 6 -1.81 -5.17 11.47
N HIS A 7 -0.82 -5.72 10.76
CA HIS A 7 0.36 -4.98 10.35
C HIS A 7 -0.06 -4.08 9.18
N ILE A 8 -0.75 -2.99 9.54
CA ILE A 8 -1.14 -1.94 8.63
C ILE A 8 0.17 -1.29 8.16
N ASP A 9 0.47 -1.35 6.86
CA ASP A 9 1.63 -0.66 6.29
C ASP A 9 1.56 0.81 6.72
N PRO A 10 2.60 1.39 7.35
CA PRO A 10 2.59 2.78 7.77
C PRO A 10 2.12 3.75 6.68
N SER A 11 2.39 3.46 5.40
CA SER A 11 1.94 4.29 4.28
C SER A 11 0.43 4.29 4.06
N ILE A 12 -0.29 3.23 4.45
CA ILE A 12 -1.76 3.20 4.37
C ILE A 12 -2.40 3.93 5.56
N GLY A 13 -1.68 4.08 6.69
CA GLY A 13 -2.14 4.81 7.87
C GLY A 13 -2.50 6.26 7.56
N GLU A 14 -1.70 6.95 6.75
CA GLU A 14 -1.95 8.33 6.33
C GLU A 14 -3.22 8.46 5.48
N VAL A 15 -3.54 7.44 4.67
CA VAL A 15 -4.80 7.42 3.89
C VAL A 15 -6.00 7.35 4.83
N PHE A 16 -5.94 6.52 5.88
CA PHE A 16 -7.01 6.44 6.88
C PHE A 16 -7.23 7.78 7.60
N GLU A 17 -6.14 8.49 7.93
CA GLU A 17 -6.26 9.82 8.52
C GLU A 17 -6.93 10.83 7.58
N LEU A 18 -6.55 10.84 6.30
CA LEU A 18 -7.18 11.71 5.30
C LEU A 18 -8.67 11.40 5.15
N LEU A 19 -9.05 10.12 5.08
CA LEU A 19 -10.45 9.68 5.05
C LEU A 19 -11.22 10.14 6.29
N HIS A 20 -10.62 10.00 7.48
CA HIS A 20 -11.23 10.44 8.74
C HIS A 20 -11.45 11.95 8.78
N ARG A 21 -10.44 12.74 8.36
CA ARG A 21 -10.54 14.20 8.29
C ARG A 21 -11.59 14.66 7.26
N MET A 22 -11.68 13.97 6.12
CA MET A 22 -12.70 14.24 5.10
C MET A 22 -14.12 14.03 5.63
N ALA A 23 -14.35 13.05 6.51
CA ALA A 23 -15.65 12.85 7.15
C ALA A 23 -16.10 14.05 8.01
N SER A 24 -15.16 14.88 8.44
CA SER A 24 -15.41 16.08 9.24
C SER A 24 -15.36 17.38 8.42
N CYS A 25 -15.13 17.31 7.10
CA CYS A 25 -15.05 18.50 6.26
C CYS A 25 -16.39 19.23 6.17
N ARG A 26 -16.33 20.55 6.28
CA ARG A 26 -17.49 21.44 6.13
C ARG A 26 -17.53 22.17 4.79
N THR A 27 -16.42 22.14 4.03
CA THR A 27 -16.26 22.83 2.76
C THR A 27 -15.64 21.91 1.73
N LEU A 28 -15.92 22.20 0.45
CA LEU A 28 -15.53 21.35 -0.67
C LEU A 28 -14.02 21.42 -0.97
N ASP A 29 -13.40 22.60 -0.86
CA ASP A 29 -11.99 22.76 -1.26
C ASP A 29 -11.02 21.92 -0.41
N PRO A 30 -11.10 21.89 0.94
CA PRO A 30 -10.25 21.01 1.75
C PRO A 30 -10.55 19.54 1.50
N PHE A 31 -11.81 19.18 1.25
CA PHE A 31 -12.21 17.82 0.93
C PHE A 31 -11.54 17.35 -0.37
N GLN A 32 -11.61 18.16 -1.43
CA GLN A 32 -11.02 17.83 -2.73
C GLN A 32 -9.51 17.71 -2.66
N TRP A 33 -8.85 18.58 -1.89
CA TRP A 33 -7.40 18.51 -1.68
C TRP A 33 -7.00 17.19 -0.99
N MET A 34 -7.66 16.86 0.14
CA MET A 34 -7.39 15.60 0.85
C MET A 34 -7.73 14.36 0.02
N ALA A 35 -8.79 14.40 -0.78
CA ALA A 35 -9.15 13.29 -1.66
C ALA A 35 -8.08 13.04 -2.72
N ARG A 36 -7.54 14.10 -3.35
CA ARG A 36 -6.44 13.98 -4.32
C ARG A 36 -5.19 13.39 -3.66
N GLU A 37 -4.86 13.86 -2.47
CA GLU A 37 -3.70 13.35 -1.73
C GLU A 37 -3.87 11.88 -1.35
N ALA A 38 -5.04 11.47 -0.87
CA ALA A 38 -5.34 10.08 -0.52
C ALA A 38 -5.23 9.16 -1.75
N ILE A 39 -5.76 9.59 -2.90
CA ILE A 39 -5.65 8.84 -4.17
C ILE A 39 -4.19 8.69 -4.60
N GLN A 40 -3.38 9.75 -4.48
CA GLN A 40 -1.97 9.66 -4.83
C GLN A 40 -1.23 8.65 -3.95
N LYS A 41 -1.44 8.71 -2.63
CA LYS A 41 -0.82 7.77 -1.69
C LYS A 41 -1.23 6.32 -1.94
N LEU A 42 -2.49 6.08 -2.32
CA LEU A 42 -2.96 4.74 -2.70
C LEU A 42 -2.25 4.21 -3.95
N ARG A 43 -2.10 5.05 -4.99
CA ARG A 43 -1.37 4.66 -6.21
C ARG A 43 0.10 4.35 -5.93
N ASP A 44 0.74 5.15 -5.08
CA ASP A 44 2.13 4.93 -4.70
C ASP A 44 2.28 3.60 -3.93
N TYR A 45 1.32 3.27 -3.07
CA TYR A 45 1.27 1.98 -2.38
C TYR A 45 1.07 0.81 -3.35
N GLU A 46 0.13 0.90 -4.28
CA GLU A 46 -0.11 -0.14 -5.30
C GLU A 46 1.15 -0.40 -6.13
N ASN A 47 1.84 0.66 -6.57
CA ASN A 47 3.10 0.55 -7.31
C ASN A 47 4.18 -0.17 -6.49
N ARG A 48 4.38 0.21 -5.23
CA ARG A 48 5.33 -0.47 -4.33
C ARG A 48 5.01 -1.95 -4.16
N VAL A 49 3.73 -2.29 -3.95
CA VAL A 49 3.31 -3.69 -3.79
C VAL A 49 3.54 -4.49 -5.07
N ALA A 50 3.28 -3.90 -6.23
CA ALA A 50 3.52 -4.52 -7.53
C ALA A 50 5.02 -4.78 -7.77
N GLU A 51 5.89 -3.80 -7.46
CA GLU A 51 7.34 -3.94 -7.56
C GLU A 51 7.88 -5.06 -6.65
N VAL A 52 7.45 -5.08 -5.38
CA VAL A 52 7.86 -6.11 -4.42
C VAL A 52 7.42 -7.49 -4.87
N SER A 53 6.20 -7.61 -5.42
CA SER A 53 5.68 -8.89 -5.93
C SER A 53 6.49 -9.38 -7.13
N SER A 54 6.78 -8.49 -8.09
CA SER A 54 7.62 -8.80 -9.26
C SER A 54 9.05 -9.23 -8.90
N MET A 55 9.66 -8.57 -7.91
CA MET A 55 10.98 -8.95 -7.39
C MET A 55 10.97 -10.34 -6.74
N ARG A 56 9.89 -10.69 -6.04
CA ARG A 56 9.74 -11.99 -5.40
C ARG A 56 9.65 -13.11 -6.44
N ASP A 57 8.81 -12.93 -7.45
CA ASP A 57 8.62 -13.92 -8.51
C ASP A 57 9.93 -14.17 -9.30
N SER A 58 10.68 -13.10 -9.57
CA SER A 58 11.99 -13.19 -10.24
C SER A 58 13.02 -13.98 -9.42
N ARG A 59 12.96 -13.85 -8.09
CA ARG A 59 13.88 -14.52 -7.17
C ARG A 59 13.55 -16.00 -7.01
N GLU A 60 12.26 -16.35 -7.01
CA GLU A 60 11.77 -17.73 -6.95
C GLU A 60 12.13 -18.49 -8.25
N ALA A 61 11.92 -17.88 -9.43
CA ALA A 61 12.29 -18.49 -10.72
C ALA A 61 13.80 -18.79 -10.83
N SER A 62 14.67 -17.88 -10.38
CA SER A 62 16.14 -18.10 -10.39
C SER A 62 16.59 -19.21 -9.44
N THR A 63 15.82 -19.53 -8.40
CA THR A 63 16.14 -20.63 -7.48
C THR A 63 15.69 -22.00 -8.01
N GLU A 64 14.61 -22.05 -8.79
CA GLU A 64 14.09 -23.29 -9.37
C GLU A 64 14.95 -23.81 -10.53
N ASP A 65 15.47 -22.92 -11.38
CA ASP A 65 16.39 -23.27 -12.48
C ASP A 65 17.71 -23.90 -11.97
N ARG A 66 18.16 -23.52 -10.77
CA ARG A 66 19.34 -24.11 -10.14
C ARG A 66 19.09 -25.51 -9.54
N GLN A 67 17.85 -25.87 -9.25
CA GLN A 67 17.51 -27.16 -8.64
C GLN A 67 17.18 -28.25 -9.68
N HIS A 68 16.68 -27.87 -10.86
CA HIS A 68 16.35 -28.82 -11.93
C HIS A 68 17.50 -29.12 -12.92
N GLY A 69 18.66 -28.47 -12.76
CA GLY A 69 19.85 -28.68 -13.57
C GLY A 69 20.82 -29.77 -13.05
N ARG A 70 20.33 -30.85 -12.43
CA ARG A 70 21.13 -32.02 -12.02
C ARG A 70 20.61 -33.32 -12.60
#